data_AF-A0ABD2ULD6-F1
#
_entry.id   AF-A0ABD2ULD6-F1
#
_cell.length_a   1.000
_cell.length_b   1.000
_cell.length_c   1.000
_cell.angle_alpha   90.00
_cell.angle_beta   90.00
_cell.angle_gamma   90.00
#
_symmetry.space_group_name_H-M   'P 1'
#
loop_
_entity.id
_entity.type
_entity.pdbx_description
1 polymer ?
#
loop_
_entity_poly.entity_id
_entity_poly.type
_entity_poly.pdbx_seq_one_letter_code
_entity_poly.pdbx_strand_id
1 'polypeptide(L)'
;MSMKELLESKHPTSWIEFEKGLISEEELTRKFFKDGRSFDMEGLKNCMRRGYSYLEGIEGLLKSLKENGYEIHAFTNYPIWYQMIEDELKLSNYLSWTFCSCIFGSFFTFTNFLSLNLCLINISSIKP
;
A
#
# COMPACT_ATOMS: atom_id res chain seq x y z
N MET A 1 -0.81 25.90 8.55
CA MET A 1 0.18 25.03 9.21
C MET A 1 1.26 24.70 8.19
N SER A 2 2.52 24.88 8.55
CA SER A 2 3.68 24.48 7.77
C SER A 2 3.88 22.96 7.80
N MET A 3 4.70 22.43 6.89
CA MET A 3 5.04 21.00 6.87
C MET A 3 5.69 20.54 8.18
N LYS A 4 6.54 21.38 8.78
CA LYS A 4 7.22 21.09 10.05
C LYS A 4 6.22 20.94 11.19
N GLU A 5 5.30 21.89 11.33
CA GLU A 5 4.25 21.86 12.37
C GLU A 5 3.29 20.68 12.18
N LEU A 6 3.01 20.28 10.94
CA LEU A 6 2.20 19.09 10.64
C LEU A 6 2.89 17.81 11.13
N LEU A 7 4.18 17.65 10.81
CA LEU A 7 4.96 16.48 11.24
C LEU A 7 5.11 16.42 12.76
N GLU A 8 5.30 17.57 13.42
CA GLU A 8 5.39 17.65 14.89
C GLU A 8 4.07 17.34 15.58
N SER A 9 2.93 17.67 14.97
CA SER A 9 1.60 17.38 15.52
C SER A 9 1.07 15.97 15.20
N LYS A 10 1.58 15.30 14.16
CA LYS A 10 1.15 13.94 13.78
C LYS A 10 1.54 12.92 14.85
N HIS A 11 0.64 12.00 15.18
CA HIS A 11 0.96 10.89 16.06
C HIS A 11 2.12 10.06 15.48
N PRO A 12 3.12 9.70 16.31
CA PRO A 12 4.39 9.14 15.82
C PRO A 12 4.21 7.81 15.09
N THR A 13 3.28 6.96 15.51
CA THR A 13 3.13 5.58 15.00
C THR A 13 1.83 5.31 14.25
N SER A 14 0.85 6.21 14.28
CA SER A 14 -0.52 5.90 13.82
C SER A 14 -0.56 5.49 12.34
N TRP A 15 0.24 6.15 11.51
CA TRP A 15 0.36 5.82 10.09
C TRP A 15 1.00 4.46 9.84
N ILE A 16 2.05 4.12 10.59
CA ILE A 16 2.75 2.82 10.46
C ILE A 16 1.85 1.69 10.94
N GLU A 17 1.12 1.89 12.03
CA GLU A 17 0.11 0.95 12.52
C GLU A 17 -0.98 0.72 11.47
N PHE A 18 -1.42 1.78 10.80
CA PHE A 18 -2.41 1.72 9.72
C PHE A 18 -1.87 1.00 8.48
N GLU A 19 -0.63 1.28 8.06
CA GLU A 19 0.06 0.57 6.97
C GLU A 19 0.20 -0.93 7.24
N LYS A 20 0.33 -1.32 8.51
CA LYS A 20 0.38 -2.72 8.93
C LYS A 20 -1.01 -3.34 9.15
N GLY A 21 -2.09 -2.58 8.98
CA GLY A 21 -3.44 -3.08 9.23
C GLY A 21 -3.73 -3.35 10.72
N LEU A 22 -2.94 -2.77 11.63
CA LEU A 22 -3.13 -2.94 13.08
C LEU A 22 -4.23 -2.05 13.65
N ILE A 23 -4.59 -0.98 12.92
CA ILE A 23 -5.68 -0.07 13.29
C ILE A 23 -6.60 0.17 12.09
N SER A 24 -7.88 0.44 12.36
CA SER A 24 -8.88 0.78 11.34
C SER A 24 -8.80 2.25 10.89
N GLU A 25 -9.57 2.62 9.86
CA GLU A 25 -9.73 4.03 9.46
C GLU A 25 -10.33 4.88 10.60
N GLU A 26 -11.28 4.34 11.37
CA GLU A 26 -11.89 5.03 12.51
C GLU A 26 -10.89 5.24 13.66
N GLU A 27 -9.98 4.29 13.87
CA GLU A 27 -8.90 4.43 14.85
C GLU A 27 -7.83 5.42 14.37
N LEU A 28 -7.46 5.38 13.09
CA LEU A 28 -6.58 6.38 12.49
C LEU A 28 -7.18 7.78 12.64
N THR A 29 -8.47 7.94 12.36
CA THR A 29 -9.19 9.22 12.50
C THR A 29 -9.03 9.80 13.90
N ARG A 30 -9.19 8.96 14.93
CA ARG A 30 -9.08 9.37 16.34
C ARG A 30 -7.64 9.63 16.79
N LYS A 31 -6.67 8.91 16.23
CA LYS A 31 -5.25 8.94 16.65
C LYS A 31 -4.34 9.71 15.72
N PHE A 32 -4.83 10.36 14.66
CA PHE A 32 -3.94 10.92 13.63
C PHE A 32 -3.02 12.01 14.17
N PHE A 33 -3.54 12.89 15.03
CA PHE A 33 -2.77 13.90 15.73
C PHE A 33 -2.50 13.50 17.19
N LYS A 34 -1.34 13.89 17.73
CA LYS A 34 -0.92 13.61 19.11
C LYS A 34 -1.89 14.21 20.14
N ASP A 35 -2.53 15.33 19.80
CA ASP A 35 -3.47 16.05 20.63
C ASP A 35 -4.92 15.55 20.49
N GLY A 36 -5.17 14.55 19.66
CA GLY A 36 -6.49 13.94 19.46
C GLY A 36 -7.49 14.81 18.71
N ARG A 37 -7.07 15.93 18.10
CA ARG A 37 -7.98 16.74 17.30
C ARG A 37 -8.45 15.97 16.06
N SER A 38 -9.69 16.22 15.65
CA SER A 38 -10.23 15.67 14.39
C SER A 38 -9.51 16.25 13.18
N PHE A 39 -9.49 15.49 12.08
CA PHE A 39 -9.03 15.96 10.79
C PHE A 39 -9.96 15.50 9.69
N ASP A 40 -9.88 16.15 8.53
CA ASP A 40 -10.69 15.81 7.37
C ASP A 40 -10.15 14.54 6.68
N MET A 41 -10.67 13.39 7.12
CA MET A 41 -10.30 12.08 6.58
C MET A 41 -10.69 11.95 5.09
N GLU A 42 -11.87 12.41 4.71
CA GLU A 42 -12.33 12.28 3.33
C GLU A 42 -11.58 13.25 2.41
N GLY A 43 -11.28 14.46 2.87
CA GLY A 43 -10.38 15.38 2.18
C GLY A 43 -8.99 14.79 1.95
N LEU A 44 -8.45 14.06 2.94
CA LEU A 44 -7.19 13.33 2.77
C LEU A 44 -7.31 12.22 1.72
N LYS A 45 -8.33 11.36 1.80
CA LYS A 45 -8.57 10.29 0.81
C LYS A 45 -8.71 10.85 -0.60
N ASN A 46 -9.47 11.93 -0.76
CA ASN A 46 -9.59 12.63 -2.05
C ASN A 46 -8.27 13.21 -2.54
N CYS A 47 -7.41 13.71 -1.64
CA CYS A 47 -6.07 14.14 -2.01
C CYS A 47 -5.21 12.99 -2.52
N MET A 48 -5.29 11.82 -1.87
CA MET A 48 -4.57 10.61 -2.30
C MET A 48 -5.07 10.13 -3.67
N ARG A 49 -6.40 10.00 -3.86
CA ARG A 49 -7.01 9.56 -5.13
C ARG A 49 -6.57 10.40 -6.32
N ARG A 50 -6.55 11.73 -6.16
CA ARG A 50 -6.07 12.66 -7.20
C ARG A 50 -4.61 12.45 -7.60
N GLY A 51 -3.81 11.83 -6.75
CA GLY A 51 -2.42 11.50 -7.02
C GLY A 51 -2.22 10.15 -7.71
N TYR A 52 -3.27 9.34 -7.86
CA TYR A 52 -3.17 8.05 -8.53
C TYR A 52 -3.29 8.23 -10.04
N SER A 53 -2.19 7.96 -10.73
CA SER A 53 -2.12 7.96 -12.18
C SER A 53 -1.01 7.01 -12.61
N TYR A 54 -1.14 6.41 -13.79
CA TYR A 54 -0.01 5.74 -14.40
C TYR A 54 1.11 6.73 -14.71
N LEU A 55 2.34 6.33 -14.41
CA LEU A 55 3.50 6.98 -15.04
C LEU A 55 3.53 6.60 -16.51
N GLU A 56 4.09 7.48 -17.34
CA GLU A 56 4.19 7.27 -18.78
C GLU A 56 4.82 5.90 -19.10
N GLY A 57 4.15 5.14 -19.96
CA GLY A 57 4.60 3.82 -20.42
C GLY A 57 4.37 2.65 -19.46
N ILE A 58 4.05 2.89 -18.18
CA ILE A 58 3.88 1.80 -17.19
C ILE A 58 2.69 0.90 -17.50
N GLU A 59 1.55 1.46 -17.89
CA GLU A 59 0.36 0.66 -18.25
C GLU A 59 0.66 -0.25 -19.46
N GLY A 60 1.33 0.28 -20.49
CA GLY A 60 1.76 -0.49 -21.65
C GLY A 60 2.74 -1.61 -21.30
N LEU A 61 3.67 -1.36 -20.38
CA LEU A 61 4.59 -2.37 -19.85
C LEU A 61 3.83 -3.49 -19.12
N LEU A 62 2.91 -3.13 -18.22
CA LEU A 62 2.10 -4.10 -17.48
C LEU A 62 1.27 -4.99 -18.42
N LYS A 63 0.67 -4.39 -19.45
CA LYS A 63 -0.06 -5.10 -20.48
C LYS A 63 0.85 -6.09 -21.23
N SER A 64 2.01 -5.62 -21.69
CA SER A 64 2.96 -6.47 -22.42
C SER A 64 3.43 -7.65 -21.57
N LEU A 65 3.79 -7.42 -20.30
CA LEU A 65 4.19 -8.50 -19.39
C LEU A 65 3.06 -9.53 -19.21
N LYS A 66 1.82 -9.08 -19.03
CA LYS A 66 0.65 -9.97 -18.91
C LYS A 66 0.41 -10.79 -20.17
N GLU A 67 0.47 -10.17 -21.34
CA GLU A 67 0.29 -10.82 -22.65
C GLU A 67 1.40 -11.85 -22.94
N ASN A 68 2.61 -11.63 -22.41
CA ASN A 68 3.71 -12.59 -22.47
C ASN A 68 3.63 -13.70 -21.39
N GLY A 69 2.54 -13.77 -20.63
CA GLY A 69 2.29 -14.84 -19.68
C GLY A 69 3.02 -14.73 -18.34
N TYR A 70 3.58 -13.56 -18.01
CA TYR A 70 4.20 -13.34 -16.71
C TYR A 70 3.13 -13.20 -15.62
N GLU A 71 3.38 -13.85 -14.49
CA GLU A 71 2.65 -13.60 -13.25
C GLU A 71 3.25 -12.36 -12.57
N ILE A 72 2.41 -11.36 -12.30
CA ILE A 72 2.84 -10.08 -11.73
C ILE A 72 2.15 -9.93 -10.38
N HIS A 73 2.93 -9.58 -9.36
CA HIS A 73 2.43 -9.38 -8.01
C HIS A 73 2.76 -7.97 -7.51
N ALA A 74 1.81 -7.32 -6.86
CA ALA A 74 2.10 -6.11 -6.10
C ALA A 74 2.82 -6.46 -4.80
N PHE A 75 3.88 -5.70 -4.52
CA PHE A 75 4.65 -5.76 -3.28
C PHE A 75 4.72 -4.35 -2.68
N THR A 76 3.97 -4.12 -1.61
CA THR A 76 3.73 -2.76 -1.11
C THR A 76 3.63 -2.67 0.41
N ASN A 77 4.20 -1.59 0.94
CA ASN A 77 3.93 -1.11 2.28
C ASN A 77 2.87 -0.02 2.18
N TYR A 78 1.60 -0.43 2.21
CA TYR A 78 0.48 0.48 2.03
C TYR A 78 -0.71 0.03 2.86
N PRO A 79 -1.50 0.97 3.39
CA PRO A 79 -2.67 0.60 4.17
C PRO A 79 -3.78 0.02 3.25
N ILE A 80 -4.92 -0.33 3.86
CA ILE A 80 -6.11 -0.85 3.16
C ILE A 80 -6.56 0.03 1.97
N TRP A 81 -6.12 1.29 1.96
CA TRP A 81 -6.26 2.25 0.88
C TRP A 81 -5.65 1.83 -0.46
N TYR A 82 -4.93 0.72 -0.55
CA TYR A 82 -4.57 0.14 -1.86
C TYR A 82 -5.83 -0.17 -2.69
N GLN A 83 -6.97 -0.41 -2.05
CA GLN A 83 -8.27 -0.57 -2.73
C GLN A 83 -8.68 0.69 -3.50
N MET A 84 -8.30 1.88 -3.05
CA MET A 84 -8.55 3.12 -3.80
C MET A 84 -7.70 3.17 -5.07
N ILE A 85 -6.47 2.66 -5.02
CA ILE A 85 -5.61 2.54 -6.22
C ILE A 85 -6.24 1.56 -7.20
N GLU A 86 -6.78 0.43 -6.70
CA GLU A 86 -7.54 -0.52 -7.51
C GLU A 86 -8.78 0.13 -8.14
N ASP A 87 -9.51 0.97 -7.40
CA ASP A 87 -10.69 1.65 -7.93
C ASP A 87 -10.35 2.62 -9.07
N GLU A 88 -9.28 3.40 -8.93
CA GLU A 88 -8.85 4.39 -9.92
C GLU A 88 -8.16 3.75 -11.14
N LEU A 89 -7.31 2.74 -10.93
CA LEU A 89 -6.39 2.23 -11.97
C LEU A 89 -6.71 0.80 -12.43
N LYS A 90 -7.54 0.04 -11.72
CA LYS A 90 -7.89 -1.35 -12.07
C LYS A 90 -6.66 -2.23 -12.28
N LEU A 91 -5.66 -2.10 -11.41
CA LEU A 91 -4.38 -2.82 -11.50
C LEU A 91 -4.56 -4.35 -11.50
N SER A 92 -5.66 -4.85 -10.93
CA SER A 92 -6.01 -6.28 -10.97
C SER A 92 -6.23 -6.85 -12.38
N ASN A 93 -6.39 -5.99 -13.39
CA ASN A 93 -6.36 -6.42 -14.80
C ASN A 93 -5.00 -7.00 -15.22
N TYR A 94 -3.93 -6.58 -14.55
CA TYR A 94 -2.55 -6.94 -14.91
C TYR A 94 -1.87 -7.80 -13.85
N LEU A 95 -2.00 -7.41 -12.57
CA LEU A 95 -1.27 -8.00 -11.44
C LEU A 95 -2.19 -8.48 -10.32
N SER A 96 -1.64 -9.27 -9.40
CA SER A 96 -2.32 -9.71 -8.17
C SER A 96 -1.83 -8.91 -6.96
N TRP A 97 -2.76 -8.45 -6.10
CA TRP A 97 -2.44 -7.78 -4.84
C TRP A 97 -1.99 -8.76 -3.76
N THR A 98 -0.81 -9.35 -3.94
CA THR A 98 -0.38 -10.49 -3.13
C THR A 98 0.38 -10.10 -1.88
N PHE A 99 1.27 -9.11 -1.92
CA PHE A 99 2.10 -8.75 -0.76
C PHE A 99 1.82 -7.32 -0.33
N CYS A 100 0.70 -7.15 0.39
CA CYS A 100 0.32 -5.87 0.98
C CYS A 100 0.57 -5.91 2.49
N SER A 101 1.33 -4.96 3.03
CA SER A 101 1.67 -4.91 4.46
C SER A 101 0.45 -4.93 5.37
N CYS A 102 -0.64 -4.29 4.96
CA CYS A 102 -1.90 -4.25 5.72
C CYS A 102 -2.62 -5.59 5.78
N ILE A 103 -2.36 -6.50 4.84
CA ILE A 103 -2.87 -7.88 4.87
C ILE A 103 -1.94 -8.77 5.70
N PHE A 104 -0.63 -8.55 5.59
CA PHE A 104 0.41 -9.37 6.23
C PHE A 104 0.70 -8.99 7.70
N GLY A 105 0.27 -7.81 8.16
CA GLY A 105 0.57 -7.36 9.52
C GLY A 105 2.01 -6.86 9.72
N SER A 106 2.81 -6.76 8.66
CA SER A 106 4.25 -6.48 8.75
C SER A 106 4.72 -5.49 7.70
N PHE A 107 5.73 -4.70 8.06
CA PHE A 107 6.39 -3.78 7.14
C PHE A 107 7.50 -4.52 6.40
N PHE A 108 7.49 -4.45 5.08
CA PHE A 108 8.50 -5.06 4.24
C PHE A 108 9.73 -4.17 4.14
N THR A 109 10.88 -4.67 4.57
CA THR A 109 12.19 -4.10 4.27
C THR A 109 12.81 -4.84 3.09
N PHE A 110 13.90 -4.31 2.53
CA PHE A 110 14.67 -5.01 1.49
C PHE A 110 15.11 -6.43 1.93
N THR A 111 15.41 -6.60 3.23
CA THR A 111 15.68 -7.91 3.84
C THR A 111 14.46 -8.84 3.79
N ASN A 112 13.27 -8.33 4.13
CA ASN A 112 12.03 -9.10 4.03
C ASN A 112 11.69 -9.46 2.59
N PHE A 113 11.99 -8.60 1.61
CA PHE A 113 11.80 -8.90 0.19
C PHE A 113 12.63 -10.12 -0.25
N LEU A 114 13.89 -10.21 0.15
CA LEU A 114 14.73 -11.38 -0.17
C LEU A 114 14.18 -12.66 0.48
N SER A 115 13.79 -12.60 1.77
CA SER A 115 13.21 -13.76 2.46
C SER A 115 11.87 -14.22 1.88
N LEU A 116 10.98 -13.29 1.49
CA LEU A 116 9.73 -13.63 0.80
C LEU A 116 9.97 -14.24 -0.58
N ASN A 117 10.90 -13.69 -1.37
CA ASN A 117 11.25 -14.27 -2.66
C ASN A 117 11.84 -15.69 -2.52
N LEU A 118 12.72 -15.93 -1.54
CA LEU A 118 13.20 -17.29 -1.24
C LEU A 118 12.06 -18.23 -0.82
N CYS A 119 11.07 -17.75 -0.08
CA CYS A 119 9.91 -18.54 0.33
C CYS A 119 9.01 -18.89 -0.88
N LEU A 120 8.78 -17.93 -1.78
CA LEU A 120 7.97 -18.12 -3.00
C LEU A 120 8.66 -19.00 -4.04
N ILE A 121 9.98 -18.89 -4.20
CA ILE A 121 10.78 -19.80 -5.05
C ILE A 121 10.68 -21.24 -4.50
N ASN A 122 10.74 -21.42 -3.18
CA ASN A 122 10.57 -22.73 -2.56
C ASN A 122 9.15 -23.28 -2.74
N ILE A 123 8.10 -22.47 -2.58
CA ILE A 123 6.70 -22.91 -2.77
C ILE A 123 6.41 -23.26 -4.24
N SER A 124 6.93 -22.48 -5.19
CA SER A 124 6.77 -22.75 -6.63
C SER A 124 7.60 -23.94 -7.14
N SER A 125 8.67 -24.30 -6.41
CA SER A 125 9.46 -25.53 -6.64
C SER A 125 8.84 -26.77 -6.00
N ILE A 126 7.91 -26.61 -5.06
CA ILE A 126 7.06 -27.67 -4.52
C ILE A 126 5.79 -27.71 -5.36
N LYS A 127 5.89 -28.23 -6.59
CA LYS A 127 4.73 -28.83 -7.26
C LYS A 127 4.69 -30.33 -6.93
N PRO A 128 3.51 -30.94 -6.75
CA PRO A 128 3.38 -32.38 -6.75
C PRO A 128 3.82 -32.98 -8.10
#